data_AF-A0A210RY80-F1
#
_entry.id   AF-A0A210RY80-F1
#
_cell.length_a   1.000
_cell.length_b   1.000
_cell.length_c   1.000
_cell.angle_alpha   90.00
_cell.angle_beta   90.00
_cell.angle_gamma   90.00
#
_symmetry.space_group_name_H-M   'P 1'
#
loop_
_entity.id
_entity.type
_entity.pdbx_description
1 polymer ?
#
loop_
_entity_poly.entity_id
_entity_poly.type
_entity_poly.pdbx_seq_one_letter_code
_entity_poly.pdbx_strand_id
1 'polypeptide(L)' 'MNSTKLHILSIVMVLSVLGLTGCGSIESAAQDDCTSIGWQIGSKGYQDCYKARLYERKLDYSLPPGDKPYPSLL' A
#
# COMPACT_ATOMS: atom_id res chain seq x y z
N MET A 1 7.88 32.81 -23.45
CA MET A 1 7.86 31.34 -23.25
C MET A 1 6.69 30.79 -24.05
N ASN A 2 6.93 29.94 -25.06
CA ASN A 2 5.87 29.55 -26.02
C ASN A 2 4.76 28.74 -25.31
N SER A 3 3.50 29.09 -25.57
CA SER A 3 2.30 28.49 -24.97
C SER A 3 2.29 26.96 -25.02
N THR A 4 2.77 26.38 -26.12
CA THR A 4 2.87 24.94 -26.34
C THR A 4 3.80 24.24 -25.33
N LYS A 5 4.91 24.88 -24.95
CA LYS A 5 5.87 24.33 -23.98
C LYS A 5 5.29 24.33 -22.56
N LEU A 6 4.51 25.36 -22.23
CA LEU A 6 3.83 25.47 -20.93
C LEU A 6 2.73 24.41 -20.79
N HIS A 7 2.00 24.12 -21.87
CA HIS A 7 0.98 23.07 -21.90
C HIS A 7 1.58 21.67 -21.69
N ILE A 8 2.69 21.37 -22.37
CA ILE A 8 3.38 20.08 -22.23
C ILE A 8 3.91 19.91 -20.79
N LEU A 9 4.49 20.95 -20.20
CA LEU A 9 4.97 20.91 -18.82
C LEU A 9 3.84 20.67 -17.81
N SER A 10 2.67 21.29 -18.02
CA SER A 10 1.50 21.04 -17.17
C SER A 10 1.02 19.59 -17.23
N ILE A 11 0.95 19.02 -18.44
CA ILE A 11 0.50 17.62 -18.63
C ILE A 11 1.45 16.65 -17.94
N VAL A 12 2.76 16.85 -18.10
CA VAL A 12 3.79 16.01 -17.44
C VAL A 12 3.71 16.15 -15.91
N MET A 13 3.49 17.35 -15.39
CA MET A 13 3.32 17.56 -13.95
C MET A 13 2.09 16.82 -13.41
N VAL A 14 0.94 16.91 -14.07
CA VAL A 14 -0.29 16.20 -13.65
C VAL A 14 -0.09 14.68 -13.67
N LEU A 15 0.55 14.14 -14.71
CA LEU A 15 0.85 12.71 -14.80
C LEU A 15 1.79 12.25 -13.67
N SER A 16 2.79 13.05 -13.32
CA SER A 16 3.68 12.73 -12.20
C SER A 16 2.95 12.69 -10.87
N VAL A 17 2.08 13.67 -10.58
CA VAL A 17 1.31 13.70 -9.33
C VAL A 17 0.39 12.48 -9.22
N LEU A 18 -0.32 12.14 -10.30
CA LEU A 18 -1.19 10.96 -10.33
C LEU A 18 -0.40 9.65 -10.12
N GLY A 19 0.79 9.53 -10.72
CA GLY A 19 1.66 8.36 -10.57
C GLY A 19 2.19 8.15 -9.14
N LEU A 20 2.34 9.22 -8.34
CA LEU A 20 2.79 9.13 -6.95
C LEU A 20 1.67 8.88 -5.93
N THR A 21 0.38 8.96 -6.32
CA THR A 21 -0.74 8.68 -5.40
C THR A 21 -0.93 7.21 -5.03
N GLY A 22 -0.12 6.31 -5.59
CA GLY A 22 -0.13 4.89 -5.24
C GLY A 22 0.46 4.55 -3.87
N CYS A 23 1.08 5.51 -3.17
CA CYS A 23 1.60 5.30 -1.82
C CYS A 23 0.49 5.46 -0.77
N GLY A 24 -0.29 4.39 -0.57
CA GLY A 24 -1.13 4.24 0.62
C GLY A 24 -0.30 3.96 1.87
N SER A 25 -0.83 4.26 3.06
CA SER A 25 -0.20 3.85 4.32
C SER A 25 -0.62 2.43 4.71
N ILE A 26 0.13 1.81 5.62
CA ILE A 26 -0.22 0.50 6.17
C ILE A 26 -1.59 0.56 6.88
N GLU A 27 -1.87 1.69 7.53
CA GLU A 27 -3.15 2.00 8.19
C GLU A 27 -4.30 2.10 7.20
N SER A 28 -4.15 2.84 6.09
CA SER A 28 -5.22 2.94 5.09
C SER A 28 -5.51 1.58 4.47
N ALA A 29 -4.47 0.79 4.15
CA ALA A 29 -4.64 -0.55 3.62
C ALA A 29 -5.31 -1.51 4.62
N ALA A 30 -4.99 -1.42 5.92
CA ALA A 30 -5.64 -2.23 6.95
C ALA A 30 -7.10 -1.84 7.15
N GLN A 31 -7.43 -0.55 7.05
CA GLN A 31 -8.80 -0.06 7.12
C GLN A 31 -9.65 -0.55 5.93
N ASP A 32 -9.11 -0.44 4.72
CA ASP A 32 -9.79 -0.87 3.49
C ASP A 32 -10.08 -2.37 3.50
N ASP A 33 -9.13 -3.21 3.96
CA ASP A 33 -9.35 -4.65 4.12
C ASP A 33 -10.53 -4.93 5.07
N CYS A 34 -10.55 -4.30 6.24
CA CYS A 34 -11.57 -4.60 7.25
C CYS A 34 -12.96 -4.07 6.84
N THR A 35 -13.01 -2.91 6.20
CA THR A 35 -14.27 -2.36 5.67
C THR A 35 -14.78 -3.14 4.46
N SER A 36 -13.90 -3.66 3.60
CA SER A 36 -14.29 -4.51 2.46
C SER A 36 -14.89 -5.85 2.89
N ILE A 37 -14.47 -6.39 4.04
CA ILE A 37 -15.09 -7.56 4.69
C ILE A 37 -16.49 -7.24 5.24
N GLY A 38 -16.84 -5.95 5.37
CA GLY A 38 -18.13 -5.49 5.87
C GLY A 38 -18.12 -5.03 7.33
N TRP A 39 -16.95 -4.97 7.97
CA TRP A 39 -16.86 -4.44 9.34
C TRP A 39 -17.05 -2.92 9.36
N GLN A 40 -17.95 -2.46 10.23
CA GLN A 40 -18.20 -1.03 10.44
C GLN A 40 -17.13 -0.43 11.35
N ILE A 41 -16.58 0.72 10.95
CA ILE A 41 -15.57 1.45 11.73
C ILE A 41 -16.12 1.73 13.13
N GLY A 42 -15.33 1.41 14.16
CA GLY A 42 -15.72 1.55 15.57
C GLY A 42 -16.41 0.33 16.18
N SER A 43 -16.82 -0.66 15.38
CA SER A 43 -17.28 -1.95 15.91
C SER A 43 -16.12 -2.75 16.52
N LYS A 44 -16.43 -3.66 17.45
CA LYS A 44 -15.43 -4.57 18.02
C LYS A 44 -14.74 -5.40 16.92
N GLY A 45 -15.51 -5.95 15.98
CA GLY A 45 -14.97 -6.75 14.88
C GLY A 45 -14.05 -5.96 13.95
N TYR A 46 -14.36 -4.68 13.68
CA TYR A 46 -13.45 -3.80 12.97
C TYR A 46 -12.12 -3.62 13.71
N GLN A 47 -12.15 -3.35 15.02
CA GLN A 47 -10.93 -3.13 15.80
C GLN A 47 -10.03 -4.37 15.84
N ASP A 48 -10.64 -5.54 16.03
CA ASP A 48 -9.93 -6.82 16.04
C ASP A 48 -9.30 -7.11 14.66
N CYS A 49 -10.07 -6.93 13.59
CA CYS A 49 -9.57 -7.06 12.22
C CYS A 49 -8.43 -6.07 11.92
N TYR A 50 -8.64 -4.79 12.25
CA TYR A 50 -7.70 -3.71 11.95
C TYR A 50 -6.35 -3.93 12.64
N LYS A 51 -6.39 -4.34 13.92
CA LYS A 51 -5.19 -4.69 14.68
C LYS A 51 -4.45 -5.88 14.09
N ALA A 52 -5.17 -6.92 13.66
CA ALA A 52 -4.55 -8.08 13.03
C ALA A 52 -3.89 -7.72 11.68
N ARG A 53 -4.57 -6.95 10.83
CA ARG A 53 -4.05 -6.53 9.52
C ARG A 53 -2.85 -5.58 9.64
N LEU A 54 -2.87 -4.69 10.62
CA LEU A 54 -1.71 -3.84 10.93
C LEU A 54 -0.52 -4.67 11.41
N TYR A 55 -0.76 -5.67 12.26
CA TYR A 55 0.30 -6.55 12.76
C TYR A 55 0.94 -7.35 11.62
N GLU A 56 0.12 -8.01 10.79
CA GLU A 56 0.61 -8.79 9.65
C GLU A 56 1.46 -7.96 8.68
N ARG A 57 1.07 -6.71 8.39
CA ARG A 57 1.83 -5.82 7.48
C ARG A 57 3.10 -5.25 8.10
N LYS A 58 3.23 -5.27 9.42
CA LYS A 58 4.45 -4.85 10.15
C LYS A 58 5.42 -6.00 10.35
N LEU A 59 5.00 -7.24 10.11
CA LEU A 59 5.90 -8.39 10.12
C LEU A 59 6.78 -8.34 8.89
N ASP A 60 8.10 -8.39 9.12
CA ASP A 60 9.05 -8.62 8.06
C ASP A 60 9.04 -10.11 7.71
N TYR A 61 8.36 -10.48 6.62
CA TYR A 61 8.38 -11.84 6.09
C TYR A 61 9.65 -12.14 5.28
N SER A 62 10.60 -11.21 5.24
CA SER A 62 11.90 -11.44 4.63
C SER A 62 12.63 -12.56 5.35
N LEU A 63 13.36 -13.35 4.59
CA LEU A 63 14.30 -14.31 5.17
C LEU A 63 15.34 -13.56 6.02
N PRO A 64 15.78 -14.16 7.14
CA PRO A 64 16.91 -13.67 7.89
C PRO A 64 18.10 -13.36 6.96
N PRO A 65 18.90 -12.31 7.25
CA PRO A 65 20.09 -12.03 6.48
C PRO A 65 21.01 -13.26 6.41
N GLY A 66 21.19 -13.81 5.22
CA GLY A 66 22.02 -15.00 4.98
C GLY A 66 21.25 -16.28 4.64
N ASP A 67 19.94 -16.32 4.88
CA ASP A 67 19.09 -17.40 4.42
C ASP A 67 18.83 -17.26 2.91
N LYS A 68 19.24 -18.28 2.15
CA LYS A 68 18.96 -18.41 0.72
C LYS A 68 18.02 -19.59 0.52
N PRO A 69 16.98 -19.49 -0.32
CA PRO A 69 16.16 -20.65 -0.63
C PRO A 69 17.05 -21.71 -1.29
N TYR A 70 17.17 -22.87 -0.64
CA TYR A 70 17.87 -24.01 -1.23
C TYR A 70 16.96 -24.64 -2.29
N PRO A 71 17.49 -25.00 -3.47
CA PRO A 71 16.71 -25.73 -4.47
C PRO A 71 16.21 -27.03 -3.85
N SER A 72 14.89 -27.19 -3.81
CA SER A 72 14.27 -28.45 -3.43
C SER A 72 14.52 -29.45 -4.55
N LEU A 73 15.20 -30.57 -4.24
CA LEU A 73 15.35 -31.69 -5.18
C LEU A 73 14.03 -32.47 -5.22
N LEU A 74 13.05 -31.95 -5.95
CA LEU A 74 11.86 -32.69 -6.38
C LEU A 74 12.00 -33.06 -7.86
#